data_AF-A0A522RHM4-F1
#
_entry.id   AF-A0A522RHM4-F1
#
_cell.length_a   1.000
_cell.length_b   1.000
_cell.length_c   1.000
_cell.angle_alpha   90.00
_cell.angle_beta   90.00
_cell.angle_gamma   90.00
#
_symmetry.space_group_name_H-M   'P 1'
#
loop_
_entity.id
_entity.type
_entity.pdbx_description
1 polymer ?
#
loop_
_entity_poly.entity_id
_entity_poly.type
_entity_poly.pdbx_seq_one_letter_code
_entity_poly.pdbx_strand_id
1 'polypeptide(L)'
;MKKYIKYLLPVILVILVTSCTKRFDKINSNPGAITEAGKQELPFMFSAAESWACINRSYYQTVQNLYADFYAQYFAQSTNDFTTDRYVMHDGWLPRMGIITYVNVVPQLQAIFENTDSTSGQYALADIMWVYAFDHMTDYFGPIQYFDAGKAQSTIPYDAQDKIYADFFKRLDQAVANLQKLGSGANVFGSYDLIYGGSVSKWILFANTLRLRLAL
;
A
#
# COMPACT_ATOMS: atom_id res chain seq x y z
N MET A 1 -55.06 -33.41 26.00
CA MET A 1 -54.00 -32.43 25.68
C MET A 1 -52.60 -32.85 26.16
N LYS A 2 -52.40 -33.30 27.41
CA LYS A 2 -51.06 -33.71 27.92
C LYS A 2 -50.38 -34.92 27.25
N LYS A 3 -51.12 -35.80 26.56
CA LYS A 3 -50.55 -36.97 25.85
C LYS A 3 -49.83 -36.60 24.54
N TYR A 4 -50.20 -35.49 23.89
CA TYR A 4 -49.59 -35.05 22.63
C TYR A 4 -48.29 -34.25 22.82
N ILE A 5 -48.12 -33.59 23.97
CA ILE A 5 -46.92 -32.82 24.34
C ILE A 5 -45.66 -33.71 24.41
N LYS A 6 -45.81 -34.97 24.86
CA LYS A 6 -44.71 -35.93 24.94
C LYS A 6 -44.13 -36.32 23.58
N TYR A 7 -44.93 -36.24 22.52
CA TYR A 7 -44.50 -36.51 21.14
C TYR A 7 -44.03 -35.24 20.42
N LEU A 8 -44.38 -34.06 20.93
CA LEU A 8 -43.99 -32.77 20.34
C LEU A 8 -42.53 -32.41 20.64
N LEU A 9 -42.05 -32.72 21.87
CA LEU A 9 -40.69 -32.42 22.32
C LEU A 9 -39.59 -33.10 21.47
N PRO A 10 -39.65 -34.41 21.16
CA PRO A 10 -38.64 -35.05 20.31
C PRO A 10 -38.71 -34.55 18.86
N VAL A 11 -39.89 -34.22 18.34
CA VAL A 11 -40.05 -33.65 16.99
C VAL A 11 -39.40 -32.27 16.91
N ILE A 12 -39.58 -31.41 17.92
CA ILE A 12 -38.92 -30.11 17.99
C ILE A 12 -37.40 -30.26 18.10
N LEU A 13 -36.92 -31.23 18.88
CA LEU A 13 -35.49 -31.50 19.00
C LEU A 13 -34.89 -31.90 17.65
N VAL A 14 -35.56 -32.75 16.87
CA VAL A 14 -35.13 -33.18 15.52
C VAL A 14 -35.11 -31.99 14.53
N ILE A 15 -36.06 -31.07 14.63
CA ILE A 15 -36.08 -29.85 13.79
C ILE A 15 -34.90 -28.92 14.14
N LEU A 16 -34.53 -28.80 15.42
CA LEU A 16 -33.42 -27.96 15.86
C LEU A 16 -32.04 -28.48 15.38
N VAL A 17 -31.81 -29.80 15.31
CA VAL A 17 -30.53 -30.36 14.80
C VAL A 17 -30.38 -30.28 13.28
N THR A 18 -31.48 -30.06 12.55
CA THR A 18 -31.45 -29.90 11.07
C THR A 18 -31.37 -28.44 10.61
N SER A 19 -31.38 -27.49 11.56
CA SER A 19 -31.31 -26.03 11.31
C SER A 19 -29.91 -25.54 10.90
N CYS A 20 -28.85 -26.34 11.10
CA CYS A 20 -27.51 -25.98 10.66
C CYS A 20 -27.48 -25.81 9.13
N THR A 21 -27.31 -24.57 8.66
CA THR A 21 -27.23 -24.25 7.24
C THR A 21 -25.93 -24.79 6.67
N LYS A 22 -26.00 -25.93 5.96
CA LYS A 22 -24.87 -26.54 5.24
C LYS A 22 -24.22 -25.64 4.16
N ARG A 23 -24.77 -24.44 3.94
CA ARG A 23 -24.35 -23.46 2.91
C ARG A 23 -23.91 -22.13 3.53
N PHE A 24 -23.56 -22.11 4.82
CA PHE A 24 -23.11 -20.88 5.49
C PHE A 24 -21.99 -20.18 4.71
N ASP A 25 -20.95 -20.92 4.29
CA ASP A 25 -19.82 -20.36 3.53
C ASP A 25 -20.27 -19.70 2.23
N LYS A 26 -21.26 -20.27 1.53
CA LYS A 26 -21.81 -19.73 0.27
C LYS A 26 -22.74 -18.53 0.50
N ILE A 27 -23.42 -18.47 1.63
CA ILE A 27 -24.31 -17.35 2.00
C ILE A 27 -23.47 -16.17 2.54
N ASN A 28 -22.35 -16.49 3.21
CA ASN A 28 -21.45 -15.53 3.81
C ASN A 28 -20.24 -15.19 2.92
N SER A 29 -20.21 -15.68 1.68
CA SER A 29 -19.28 -15.25 0.65
C SER A 29 -19.91 -14.13 -0.17
N ASN A 30 -19.23 -12.99 -0.32
CA ASN A 30 -19.65 -11.92 -1.22
C ASN A 30 -19.38 -12.35 -2.68
N PRO A 31 -20.41 -12.63 -3.50
CA PRO A 31 -20.22 -13.09 -4.88
C PRO A 31 -19.66 -12.01 -5.82
N GLY A 32 -19.67 -10.73 -5.40
CA GLY A 32 -19.04 -9.63 -6.12
C GLY A 32 -17.66 -9.24 -5.57
N ALA A 33 -17.16 -9.92 -4.54
CA ALA A 33 -15.81 -9.67 -4.05
C ALA A 33 -14.80 -10.31 -5.01
N ILE A 34 -13.85 -9.51 -5.46
CA ILE A 34 -12.63 -10.02 -6.07
C ILE A 34 -11.83 -10.67 -4.94
N THR A 35 -11.76 -11.99 -4.92
CA THR A 35 -11.09 -12.74 -3.85
C THR A 35 -9.59 -12.89 -4.07
N GLU A 36 -9.12 -12.74 -5.31
CA GLU A 36 -7.70 -12.83 -5.69
C GLU A 36 -7.40 -11.78 -6.78
N ALA A 37 -6.26 -11.11 -6.66
CA ALA A 37 -5.80 -10.15 -7.66
C ALA A 37 -5.24 -10.89 -8.87
N GLY A 38 -5.94 -10.85 -10.00
CA GLY A 38 -5.49 -11.42 -11.26
C GLY A 38 -4.74 -10.40 -12.12
N LYS A 39 -4.30 -10.86 -13.31
CA LYS A 39 -3.60 -10.01 -14.29
C LYS A 39 -4.42 -8.79 -14.73
N GLN A 40 -5.75 -8.88 -14.65
CA GLN A 40 -6.67 -7.81 -15.01
C GLN A 40 -6.70 -6.70 -13.95
N GLU A 41 -6.50 -7.04 -12.68
CA GLU A 41 -6.58 -6.13 -11.54
C GLU A 41 -5.25 -5.40 -11.27
N LEU A 42 -4.10 -6.04 -11.55
CA LEU A 42 -2.78 -5.46 -11.27
C LEU A 42 -2.57 -4.04 -11.81
N PRO A 43 -3.00 -3.69 -13.04
CA PRO A 43 -2.86 -2.32 -13.53
C PRO A 43 -3.61 -1.29 -12.65
N PHE A 44 -4.81 -1.62 -12.17
CA PHE A 44 -5.58 -0.73 -11.29
C PHE A 44 -4.94 -0.61 -9.90
N MET A 45 -4.38 -1.70 -9.38
CA MET A 45 -3.61 -1.69 -8.13
C MET A 45 -2.39 -0.79 -8.25
N PHE A 46 -1.67 -0.84 -9.37
CA PHE A 46 -0.55 0.05 -9.63
C PHE A 46 -0.99 1.51 -9.67
N SER A 47 -2.07 1.85 -10.40
CA SER A 47 -2.62 3.22 -10.41
C SER A 47 -2.99 3.71 -9.01
N ALA A 48 -3.57 2.83 -8.18
CA ALA A 48 -3.94 3.15 -6.81
C ALA A 48 -2.70 3.42 -5.95
N ALA A 49 -1.67 2.57 -6.04
CA ALA A 49 -0.41 2.75 -5.34
C ALA A 49 0.26 4.08 -5.71
N GLU A 50 0.37 4.40 -7.00
CA GLU A 50 0.93 5.68 -7.46
C GLU A 50 0.16 6.88 -6.91
N SER A 51 -1.17 6.86 -7.02
CA SER A 51 -1.99 7.98 -6.59
C SER A 51 -1.86 8.25 -5.09
N TRP A 52 -1.77 7.21 -4.27
CA TRP A 52 -1.58 7.37 -2.82
C TRP A 52 -0.15 7.75 -2.45
N ALA A 53 0.86 7.11 -3.06
CA ALA A 53 2.26 7.36 -2.76
C ALA A 53 2.69 8.80 -3.10
N CYS A 54 2.09 9.43 -4.12
CA CYS A 54 2.34 10.83 -4.44
C CYS A 54 1.72 11.84 -3.45
N ILE A 55 1.04 11.37 -2.38
CA ILE A 55 0.39 12.23 -1.37
C ILE A 55 -0.56 13.25 -2.02
N ASN A 56 -1.19 12.91 -3.17
CA ASN A 56 -1.96 13.88 -3.96
C ASN A 56 -3.45 13.96 -3.57
N ARG A 57 -3.85 13.30 -2.48
CA ARG A 57 -5.24 13.18 -2.02
C ARG A 57 -5.41 13.69 -0.58
N SER A 58 -6.38 13.10 0.12
CA SER A 58 -6.61 13.21 1.54
C SER A 58 -5.31 13.19 2.32
N TYR A 59 -5.23 14.06 3.32
CA TYR A 59 -4.10 14.26 4.22
C TYR A 59 -2.88 15.00 3.66
N TYR A 60 -2.82 15.38 2.37
CA TYR A 60 -1.75 16.25 1.84
C TYR A 60 -1.47 17.44 2.76
N GLN A 61 -2.55 18.16 3.12
CA GLN A 61 -2.45 19.32 4.00
C GLN A 61 -1.76 19.00 5.33
N THR A 62 -2.05 17.84 5.91
CA THR A 62 -1.63 17.49 7.27
C THR A 62 -0.43 16.55 7.33
N VAL A 63 0.14 16.17 6.19
CA VAL A 63 1.31 15.29 6.10
C VAL A 63 2.46 16.02 5.43
N GLN A 64 2.20 16.70 4.32
CA GLN A 64 3.22 17.44 3.56
C GLN A 64 3.19 18.93 3.89
N ASN A 65 2.03 19.57 3.71
CA ASN A 65 1.92 21.02 3.76
C ASN A 65 2.22 21.57 5.16
N LEU A 66 1.37 21.30 6.15
CA LEU A 66 1.47 21.82 7.52
C LEU A 66 2.64 21.23 8.34
N TYR A 67 3.52 20.47 7.71
CA TYR A 67 4.74 19.93 8.30
C TYR A 67 5.95 20.18 7.39
N ALA A 68 6.31 19.25 6.48
CA ALA A 68 7.56 19.33 5.71
C ALA A 68 7.71 20.66 4.96
N ASP A 69 6.70 21.09 4.21
CA ASP A 69 6.74 22.36 3.47
C ASP A 69 6.79 23.57 4.43
N PHE A 70 6.07 23.48 5.55
CA PHE A 70 6.06 24.52 6.58
C PHE A 70 7.42 24.65 7.29
N TYR A 71 8.03 23.52 7.68
CA TYR A 71 9.34 23.46 8.32
C TYR A 71 10.47 23.87 7.38
N ALA A 72 10.29 23.65 6.08
CA ALA A 72 11.13 24.21 5.03
C ALA A 72 10.86 25.72 4.77
N GLN A 73 9.90 26.32 5.47
CA GLN A 73 9.54 27.74 5.39
C GLN A 73 9.06 28.18 4.00
N TYR A 74 8.46 27.27 3.22
CA TYR A 74 7.87 27.64 1.93
C TYR A 74 6.65 28.55 2.06
N PHE A 75 5.97 28.52 3.20
CA PHE A 75 4.84 29.40 3.50
C PHE A 75 4.68 29.58 5.01
N ALA A 76 3.75 30.46 5.40
CA ALA A 76 3.38 30.73 6.79
C ALA A 76 1.88 30.51 7.00
N GLN A 77 1.48 30.26 8.24
CA GLN A 77 0.09 29.99 8.55
C GLN A 77 -0.70 31.28 8.70
N SER A 78 -1.89 31.33 8.09
CA SER A 78 -2.78 32.49 8.13
C SER A 78 -3.90 32.38 9.18
N THR A 79 -3.89 31.31 9.98
CA THR A 79 -4.86 31.04 11.06
C THR A 79 -4.15 30.57 12.32
N ASN A 80 -4.79 30.78 13.47
CA ASN A 80 -4.35 30.27 14.77
C ASN A 80 -4.91 28.87 15.09
N ASP A 81 -5.70 28.27 14.19
CA ASP A 81 -6.36 26.98 14.41
C ASP A 81 -5.39 25.79 14.45
N PHE A 82 -4.20 25.92 13.85
CA PHE A 82 -3.16 24.90 13.91
C PHE A 82 -1.93 25.40 14.66
N THR A 83 -1.22 24.48 15.29
CA THR A 83 -0.07 24.78 16.15
C THR A 83 1.24 24.23 15.61
N THR A 84 1.23 23.68 14.39
CA THR A 84 2.43 23.10 13.76
C THR A 84 3.50 24.14 13.48
N ASP A 85 3.10 25.41 13.32
CA ASP A 85 3.99 26.57 13.19
C ASP A 85 4.90 26.82 14.40
N ARG A 86 4.52 26.27 15.55
CA ARG A 86 5.26 26.33 16.81
C ARG A 86 5.89 25.00 17.17
N TYR A 87 6.08 24.11 16.19
CA TYR A 87 6.62 22.76 16.36
C TYR A 87 5.80 21.87 17.31
N VAL A 88 4.52 22.18 17.50
CA VAL A 88 3.62 21.34 18.28
C VAL A 88 3.11 20.23 17.37
N MET A 89 3.47 18.99 17.70
CA MET A 89 3.00 17.81 16.97
C MET A 89 1.50 17.61 17.20
N HIS A 90 0.79 17.21 16.14
CA HIS A 90 -0.63 16.90 16.22
C HIS A 90 -0.85 15.38 16.18
N ASP A 91 -1.20 14.78 17.32
CA ASP A 91 -1.35 13.33 17.48
C ASP A 91 -2.32 12.69 16.48
N GLY A 92 -3.42 13.37 16.14
CA GLY A 92 -4.37 12.86 15.14
C GLY A 92 -3.88 12.93 13.68
N TRP A 93 -2.73 13.56 13.42
CA TRP A 93 -2.17 13.73 12.08
C TRP A 93 -0.96 12.82 11.86
N LEU A 94 -0.15 12.56 12.89
CA LEU A 94 1.04 11.71 12.80
C LEU A 94 0.76 10.34 12.16
N PRO A 95 -0.34 9.62 12.48
CA PRO A 95 -0.60 8.30 11.87
C PRO A 95 -0.97 8.36 10.38
N ARG A 96 -1.29 9.53 9.82
CA ARG A 96 -1.82 9.66 8.45
C ARG A 96 -0.81 9.24 7.40
N MET A 97 0.48 9.51 7.62
CA MET A 97 1.54 9.05 6.72
C MET A 97 1.64 7.52 6.71
N GLY A 98 1.46 6.88 7.87
CA GLY A 98 1.33 5.43 7.99
C GLY A 98 0.08 4.89 7.29
N ILE A 99 -1.05 5.60 7.35
CA ILE A 99 -2.27 5.22 6.63
C ILE A 99 -2.05 5.28 5.11
N ILE A 100 -1.40 6.33 4.60
CA ILE A 100 -1.06 6.42 3.17
C ILE A 100 -0.20 5.21 2.78
N THR A 101 0.91 5.00 3.48
CA THR A 101 1.89 3.98 3.11
C THR A 101 1.37 2.56 3.36
N TYR A 102 1.06 2.19 4.61
CA TYR A 102 0.75 0.82 4.99
C TYR A 102 -0.66 0.36 4.62
N VAL A 103 -1.64 1.27 4.58
CA VAL A 103 -3.04 0.90 4.29
C VAL A 103 -3.36 1.03 2.80
N ASN A 104 -2.82 2.05 2.13
CA ASN A 104 -3.24 2.36 0.76
C ASN A 104 -2.19 2.02 -0.31
N VAL A 105 -0.89 2.03 0.00
CA VAL A 105 0.16 1.72 -0.98
C VAL A 105 0.62 0.26 -0.86
N VAL A 106 1.07 -0.15 0.33
CA VAL A 106 1.70 -1.45 0.57
C VAL A 106 0.85 -2.64 0.09
N PRO A 107 -0.47 -2.73 0.38
CA PRO A 107 -1.26 -3.88 -0.04
C PRO A 107 -1.38 -3.99 -1.58
N GLN A 108 -1.37 -2.85 -2.27
CA GLN A 108 -1.45 -2.82 -3.73
C GLN A 108 -0.15 -3.31 -4.36
N LEU A 109 0.99 -2.85 -3.84
CA LEU A 109 2.31 -3.26 -4.32
C LEU A 109 2.60 -4.73 -3.98
N GLN A 110 2.21 -5.19 -2.79
CA GLN A 110 2.33 -6.60 -2.43
C GLN A 110 1.55 -7.52 -3.36
N ALA A 111 0.31 -7.16 -3.70
CA ALA A 111 -0.48 -7.92 -4.66
C ALA A 111 0.23 -8.02 -6.02
N ILE A 112 0.94 -6.96 -6.47
CA ILE A 112 1.77 -7.02 -7.69
C ILE A 112 2.96 -7.96 -7.48
N PHE A 113 3.67 -7.87 -6.37
CA PHE A 113 4.83 -8.74 -6.08
C PHE A 113 4.46 -10.22 -6.00
N GLU A 114 3.29 -10.55 -5.45
CA GLU A 114 2.81 -11.93 -5.31
C GLU A 114 2.34 -12.53 -6.64
N ASN A 115 1.89 -11.69 -7.58
CA ASN A 115 1.25 -12.13 -8.83
C ASN A 115 2.11 -11.87 -10.08
N THR A 116 3.36 -11.42 -9.92
CA THR A 116 4.29 -11.17 -11.04
C THR A 116 5.66 -11.77 -10.77
N ASP A 117 6.36 -12.12 -11.85
CA ASP A 117 7.74 -12.61 -11.74
C ASP A 117 8.67 -11.47 -11.29
N SER A 118 9.61 -11.77 -10.40
CA SER A 118 10.60 -10.80 -9.89
C SER A 118 11.44 -10.12 -10.98
N THR A 119 11.51 -10.70 -12.18
CA THR A 119 12.22 -10.15 -13.34
C THR A 119 11.32 -9.35 -14.29
N SER A 120 10.01 -9.30 -14.02
CA SER A 120 9.03 -8.61 -14.86
C SER A 120 9.11 -7.09 -14.72
N GLY A 121 8.61 -6.37 -15.75
CA GLY A 121 8.49 -4.91 -15.70
C GLY A 121 7.52 -4.43 -14.64
N GLN A 122 6.44 -5.16 -14.41
CA GLN A 122 5.44 -4.86 -13.37
C GLN A 122 6.06 -4.89 -11.98
N TYR A 123 6.85 -5.93 -11.68
CA TYR A 123 7.58 -6.05 -10.42
C TYR A 123 8.58 -4.90 -10.27
N ALA A 124 9.33 -4.58 -11.33
CA ALA A 124 10.31 -3.49 -11.31
C ALA A 124 9.67 -2.12 -11.06
N LEU A 125 8.53 -1.81 -11.68
CA LEU A 125 7.78 -0.57 -11.41
C LEU A 125 7.24 -0.55 -9.97
N ALA A 126 6.72 -1.68 -9.48
CA ALA A 126 6.27 -1.79 -8.10
C ALA A 126 7.41 -1.62 -7.08
N ASP A 127 8.61 -2.11 -7.37
CA ASP A 127 9.82 -1.88 -6.56
C ASP A 127 10.18 -0.39 -6.49
N ILE A 128 10.12 0.32 -7.61
CA ILE A 128 10.41 1.77 -7.64
C ILE A 128 9.39 2.52 -6.77
N MET A 129 8.10 2.19 -6.89
CA MET A 129 7.06 2.81 -6.08
C MET A 129 7.13 2.41 -4.60
N TRP A 130 7.60 1.20 -4.30
CA TRP A 130 7.88 0.77 -2.93
C TRP A 130 8.92 1.67 -2.29
N VAL A 131 10.06 1.87 -2.97
CA VAL A 131 11.12 2.75 -2.49
C VAL A 131 10.63 4.19 -2.34
N TYR A 132 9.89 4.71 -3.34
CA TYR A 132 9.34 6.07 -3.29
C TYR A 132 8.29 6.30 -2.20
N ALA A 133 7.58 5.26 -1.74
CA ALA A 133 6.64 5.41 -0.63
C ALA A 133 7.38 5.35 0.72
N PHE A 134 8.35 4.45 0.83
CA PHE A 134 9.08 4.22 2.06
C PHE A 134 10.19 5.22 2.34
N ASP A 135 10.77 5.88 1.32
CA ASP A 135 11.74 6.96 1.53
C ASP A 135 11.11 8.11 2.32
N HIS A 136 9.92 8.57 1.91
CA HIS A 136 9.17 9.58 2.62
C HIS A 136 8.85 9.13 4.05
N MET A 137 8.48 7.87 4.25
CA MET A 137 8.14 7.36 5.57
C MET A 137 9.37 7.32 6.51
N THR A 138 10.50 6.80 6.03
CA THR A 138 11.70 6.68 6.88
C THR A 138 12.36 8.03 7.09
N ASP A 139 12.35 8.94 6.12
CA ASP A 139 12.90 10.29 6.30
C ASP A 139 12.11 11.11 7.32
N TYR A 140 10.82 10.80 7.47
CA TYR A 140 9.95 11.48 8.43
C TYR A 140 10.10 10.95 9.86
N PHE A 141 10.29 9.64 10.03
CA PHE A 141 10.23 8.98 11.34
C PHE A 141 11.51 8.28 11.78
N GLY A 142 12.50 8.13 10.89
CA GLY A 142 13.69 7.31 11.11
C GLY A 142 13.36 5.82 10.96
N PRO A 143 13.66 4.96 11.96
CA PRO A 143 13.29 3.55 11.94
C PRO A 143 11.78 3.36 11.78
N ILE A 144 11.37 2.40 10.94
CA ILE A 144 9.95 2.10 10.60
C ILE A 144 9.78 0.60 10.27
N GLN A 145 8.55 0.09 10.22
CA GLN A 145 8.30 -1.27 9.74
C GLN A 145 8.48 -1.37 8.21
N TYR A 146 9.49 -2.07 7.72
CA TYR A 146 9.82 -2.08 6.29
C TYR A 146 9.87 -3.48 5.68
N PHE A 147 10.76 -4.35 6.17
CA PHE A 147 10.99 -5.68 5.56
C PHE A 147 9.82 -6.65 5.73
N ASP A 148 9.04 -6.44 6.78
CA ASP A 148 7.85 -7.21 7.11
C ASP A 148 6.55 -6.42 6.85
N ALA A 149 6.63 -5.26 6.21
CA ALA A 149 5.47 -4.44 5.89
C ALA A 149 4.46 -5.22 5.03
N GLY A 150 3.19 -5.19 5.46
CA GLY A 150 2.08 -5.87 4.80
C GLY A 150 1.97 -7.38 5.08
N LYS A 151 2.88 -7.96 5.87
CA LYS A 151 2.71 -9.35 6.34
C LYS A 151 1.66 -9.42 7.44
N ALA A 152 0.83 -10.46 7.41
CA ALA A 152 -0.16 -10.73 8.46
C ALA A 152 0.54 -11.24 9.74
N GLN A 153 0.98 -10.32 10.60
CA GLN A 153 1.65 -10.62 11.86
C GLN A 153 1.08 -9.78 13.01
N SER A 154 1.08 -10.33 14.22
CA SER A 154 0.58 -9.63 15.42
C SER A 154 1.51 -8.52 15.91
N THR A 155 2.79 -8.57 15.55
CA THR A 155 3.78 -7.55 15.87
C THR A 155 4.81 -7.52 14.76
N ILE A 156 5.01 -6.35 14.18
CA ILE A 156 5.99 -6.12 13.11
C ILE A 156 7.11 -5.26 13.71
N PRO A 157 8.36 -5.74 13.75
CA PRO A 157 9.47 -4.98 14.31
C PRO A 157 9.79 -3.75 13.45
N TYR A 158 10.39 -2.75 14.09
CA TYR A 158 10.95 -1.60 13.39
C TYR A 158 12.32 -1.98 12.81
N ASP A 159 12.56 -1.56 11.58
CA ASP A 159 13.81 -1.74 10.86
C ASP A 159 14.65 -0.47 10.94
N ALA A 160 15.97 -0.65 11.08
CA ALA A 160 16.89 0.47 11.15
C ALA A 160 17.00 1.18 9.79
N GLN A 161 17.00 2.52 9.81
CA GLN A 161 16.99 3.35 8.60
C GLN A 161 18.17 3.06 7.65
N ASP A 162 19.35 2.74 8.18
CA ASP A 162 20.52 2.36 7.36
C ASP A 162 20.28 1.06 6.56
N LYS A 163 19.57 0.10 7.13
CA LYS A 163 19.19 -1.15 6.44
C LYS A 163 18.11 -0.92 5.40
N ILE A 164 17.16 -0.04 5.70
CA ILE A 164 16.11 0.37 4.76
C ILE A 164 16.75 1.03 3.53
N TYR A 165 17.63 2.01 3.72
CA TYR A 165 18.35 2.67 2.62
C TYR A 165 19.22 1.71 1.80
N ALA A 166 19.89 0.76 2.45
CA ALA A 166 20.65 -0.28 1.73
C ALA A 166 19.74 -1.12 0.82
N ASP A 167 18.52 -1.44 1.26
CA ASP A 167 17.54 -2.15 0.45
C ASP A 167 16.94 -1.29 -0.66
N PHE A 168 16.74 0.02 -0.44
CA PHE A 168 16.32 0.96 -1.48
C PHE A 168 17.26 0.91 -2.69
N PHE A 169 18.58 1.01 -2.45
CA PHE A 169 19.55 0.94 -3.54
C PHE A 169 19.53 -0.40 -4.27
N LYS A 170 19.38 -1.50 -3.53
CA LYS A 170 19.27 -2.85 -4.11
C LYS A 170 18.04 -2.97 -5.00
N ARG A 171 16.85 -2.56 -4.52
CA ARG A 171 15.60 -2.62 -5.28
C ARG A 171 15.65 -1.74 -6.52
N LEU A 172 16.11 -0.49 -6.40
CA LEU A 172 16.20 0.42 -7.53
C LEU A 172 17.20 -0.07 -8.59
N ASP A 173 18.33 -0.65 -8.18
CA ASP A 173 19.31 -1.23 -9.10
C ASP A 173 18.73 -2.45 -9.85
N GLN A 174 18.07 -3.35 -9.13
CA GLN A 174 17.39 -4.52 -9.72
C GLN A 174 16.26 -4.12 -10.66
N ALA A 175 15.45 -3.14 -10.27
CA ALA A 175 14.37 -2.60 -11.09
C ALA A 175 14.92 -2.04 -12.42
N VAL A 176 15.97 -1.20 -12.36
CA VAL A 176 16.62 -0.67 -13.57
C VAL A 176 17.15 -1.80 -14.46
N ALA A 177 17.83 -2.80 -13.88
CA ALA A 177 18.37 -3.92 -14.64
C ALA A 177 17.28 -4.77 -15.31
N ASN A 178 16.13 -4.95 -14.66
CA ASN A 178 15.00 -5.69 -15.22
C ASN A 178 14.30 -4.89 -16.32
N LEU A 179 14.08 -3.59 -16.12
CA LEU A 179 13.47 -2.72 -17.12
C LEU A 179 14.32 -2.61 -18.40
N GLN A 180 15.65 -2.56 -18.27
CA GLN A 180 16.56 -2.54 -19.43
C GLN A 180 16.45 -3.78 -20.33
N LYS A 181 16.08 -4.94 -19.77
CA LYS A 181 15.92 -6.19 -20.53
C LYS A 181 14.66 -6.23 -21.38
N LEU A 182 13.67 -5.37 -21.11
CA LEU A 182 12.40 -5.35 -21.85
C LEU A 182 12.56 -4.79 -23.28
N GLY A 183 13.67 -4.10 -23.55
CA GLY A 183 13.96 -3.51 -24.85
C GLY A 183 13.35 -2.12 -25.05
N SER A 184 13.77 -1.46 -26.15
CA SER A 184 13.32 -0.11 -26.49
C SER A 184 11.84 -0.06 -26.82
N GLY A 185 11.14 0.96 -26.32
CA GLY A 185 9.71 1.14 -26.57
C GLY A 185 8.79 0.23 -25.74
N ALA A 186 9.36 -0.56 -24.80
CA ALA A 186 8.58 -1.34 -23.87
C ALA A 186 7.58 -0.46 -23.10
N ASN A 187 6.39 -1.01 -22.90
CA ASN A 187 5.31 -0.37 -22.18
C ASN A 187 4.79 -1.30 -21.08
N VAL A 188 4.79 -0.81 -19.84
CA VAL A 188 4.32 -1.56 -18.67
C VAL A 188 3.16 -0.79 -18.07
N PHE A 189 2.04 -1.48 -17.77
CA PHE A 189 0.79 -0.88 -17.29
C PHE A 189 0.09 0.14 -18.22
N GLY A 190 0.73 0.67 -19.26
CA GLY A 190 0.07 1.53 -20.25
C GLY A 190 -0.61 2.75 -19.63
N SER A 191 -1.88 2.98 -19.98
CA SER A 191 -2.67 4.09 -19.43
C SER A 191 -2.97 3.98 -17.93
N TYR A 192 -2.65 2.86 -17.30
CA TYR A 192 -2.79 2.66 -15.87
C TYR A 192 -1.58 3.17 -15.07
N ASP A 193 -0.45 3.43 -15.72
CA ASP A 193 0.62 4.26 -15.15
C ASP A 193 0.22 5.72 -15.31
N LEU A 194 -0.07 6.37 -14.19
CA LEU A 194 -0.59 7.73 -14.10
C LEU A 194 0.49 8.79 -14.31
N ILE A 195 1.78 8.43 -14.22
CA ILE A 195 2.90 9.36 -14.23
C ILE A 195 3.54 9.41 -15.62
N TYR A 196 3.84 8.25 -16.21
CA TYR A 196 4.58 8.13 -17.46
C TYR A 196 3.87 7.37 -18.58
N GLY A 197 2.61 6.96 -18.38
CA GLY A 197 1.81 6.29 -19.41
C GLY A 197 2.43 4.95 -19.87
N GLY A 198 3.17 4.31 -18.98
CA GLY A 198 3.84 3.03 -19.13
C GLY A 198 5.23 3.13 -19.75
N SER A 199 5.78 4.33 -19.93
CA SER A 199 7.07 4.53 -20.58
C SER A 199 8.24 4.01 -19.72
N VAL A 200 8.76 2.84 -20.08
CA VAL A 200 9.87 2.19 -19.35
C VAL A 200 11.13 3.05 -19.32
N SER A 201 11.44 3.77 -20.40
CA SER A 201 12.62 4.66 -20.44
C SER A 201 12.54 5.80 -19.43
N LYS A 202 11.34 6.35 -19.19
CA LYS A 202 11.12 7.38 -18.16
C LYS A 202 11.22 6.80 -16.76
N TRP A 203 10.74 5.57 -16.54
CA TRP A 203 10.91 4.88 -15.26
C TRP A 203 12.38 4.58 -14.94
N ILE A 204 13.18 4.17 -15.93
CA ILE A 204 14.63 4.01 -15.74
C ILE A 204 15.29 5.33 -15.36
N LEU A 205 14.91 6.45 -16.01
CA LEU A 205 15.42 7.77 -15.67
C LEU A 205 15.02 8.18 -14.25
N PHE A 206 13.76 7.98 -13.88
CA PHE A 206 13.26 8.30 -12.55
C PHE A 206 13.94 7.46 -11.47
N ALA A 207 14.06 6.14 -11.65
CA ALA A 207 14.74 5.26 -10.70
C ALA A 207 16.19 5.70 -10.44
N ASN A 208 16.94 6.08 -11.49
CA ASN A 208 18.31 6.59 -11.32
C ASN A 208 18.35 7.98 -10.67
N THR A 209 17.36 8.83 -10.93
CA THR A 209 17.23 10.13 -10.27
C THR A 209 16.93 9.96 -8.78
N LEU A 210 16.07 9.01 -8.43
CA LEU A 210 15.76 8.66 -7.05
C LEU A 210 16.99 8.09 -6.35
N ARG A 211 17.75 7.19 -6.99
CA ARG A 211 19.05 6.71 -6.47
C ARG A 211 20.01 7.86 -6.19
N LEU A 212 20.11 8.83 -7.10
CA LEU A 212 20.97 9.99 -6.90
C LEU A 212 20.52 10.82 -5.69
N ARG A 213 19.21 11.06 -5.54
CA ARG A 213 18.66 11.76 -4.37
C ARG A 213 19.01 11.04 -3.07
N LEU A 214 18.78 9.73 -3.00
CA LEU A 214 19.00 8.92 -1.80
C LEU A 214 20.49 8.78 -1.42
N ALA A 215 21.40 9.01 -2.37
CA ALA A 215 22.84 8.88 -2.17
C ALA A 215 23.53 10.17 -1.67
N LEU A 216 22.86 11.33 -1.77
CA LEU A 216 23.35 12.64 -1.34
C LEU A 216 22.90 12.95 0.08
#